data_AF-A0A101M9H5-F1
#
_entry.id   AF-A0A101M9H5-F1
#
_cell.length_a   1.000
_cell.length_b   1.000
_cell.length_c   1.000
_cell.angle_alpha   90.00
_cell.angle_beta   90.00
_cell.angle_gamma   90.00
#
_symmetry.space_group_name_H-M   'P 1'
#
loop_
_entity.id
_entity.type
_entity.pdbx_description
1 polymer ?
#
loop_
_entity_poly.entity_id
_entity_poly.type
_entity_poly.pdbx_seq_one_letter_code
_entity_poly.pdbx_strand_id
1 'polypeptide(L)'
;MEQTWAEWHHMIEEIGGNTGNPEASSSHIQPEGQLPPPLSNIPLISCLESVHHVFTQSLRLDVRLLIWPEAWFPGDDRLCPLWLRPWIQFPQLQEEMWDKILGSSELVNARIFPPQASVQCTAQLLQWYPVHSEDTLKQFAHRTLDDFLGMIVNFIEQKDTLRYRFSVRGQLNFDRPHDCCVSIAKFGFEEPAYAVLYIPSFCLTVPELVAGLHATSPLRSFDKEPNTFEEHATAMVVHAIVRVYSRMICSGRRYGYIYTGEALVFLHIPLDDCSVVEYYLCVPAQDVESHGYDPHSNWVRRTALGQVLGFALQSLDSTPPSQEWQDAVYQSYRPLEDDYSILMPQAPDDLRLRPPAEFMYETSFWPRFWGNLLHANIPKGNSGGSGPQPSESDVFRPYCTQACLRGTFEKDLLDQNCPNADQHGVVKHQISSQEICDRMNEQLRANRYRGFQQLHITGRVCYLLKATLLSHGYTMLIKATSMRRSRRIHAELKNYENLMSLQGCQIPVCLGMFSPKIPYWYHGVRMEYMLLLSWSGIRTEEHATLETCQFLEHEMQKLQDKFQEHGVIQRDAAFRNVLWNPMSQSFFMIDLEDLKYVNGVSRSSHGSQSSDYLANDDR
;
A
#
# COMPACT_ATOMS: atom_id res chain seq x y z
N MET A 1 11.55 -10.78 14.48
CA MET A 1 11.89 -9.35 14.36
C MET A 1 11.80 -8.61 15.69
N GLU A 2 10.96 -9.03 16.66
CA GLU A 2 10.94 -8.42 18.01
C GLU A 2 12.18 -8.78 18.86
N GLN A 3 12.78 -9.96 18.66
CA GLN A 3 13.93 -10.42 19.46
C GLN A 3 15.21 -9.58 19.21
N THR A 4 15.41 -9.10 17.98
CA THR A 4 16.52 -8.21 17.59
C THR A 4 16.42 -6.79 18.16
N TRP A 5 15.23 -6.36 18.59
CA TRP A 5 15.02 -5.03 19.18
C TRP A 5 15.47 -4.98 20.65
N ALA A 6 15.20 -6.05 21.41
CA ALA A 6 15.64 -6.19 22.79
C ALA A 6 17.17 -6.26 22.92
N GLU A 7 17.84 -6.90 21.97
CA GLU A 7 19.31 -6.97 21.88
C GLU A 7 19.94 -5.61 21.52
N TRP A 8 19.26 -4.81 20.69
CA TRP A 8 19.70 -3.47 20.28
C TRP A 8 19.62 -2.43 21.40
N HIS A 9 18.58 -2.49 22.24
CA HIS A 9 18.39 -1.52 23.33
C HIS A 9 19.49 -1.65 24.40
N HIS A 10 19.97 -2.88 24.63
CA HIS A 10 21.01 -3.17 25.64
C HIS A 10 22.41 -2.71 25.19
N MET A 11 22.68 -2.68 23.88
CA MET A 11 23.93 -2.16 23.31
C MET A 11 24.00 -0.62 23.30
N ILE A 12 22.86 0.08 23.18
CA ILE A 12 22.82 1.55 23.20
C ILE A 12 23.08 2.09 24.62
N GLU A 13 22.60 1.41 25.67
CA GLU A 13 22.82 1.84 27.05
C GLU A 13 24.26 1.65 27.53
N GLU A 14 25.00 0.66 27.01
CA GLU A 14 26.41 0.45 27.36
C GLU A 14 27.37 1.51 26.74
N ILE A 15 26.96 2.17 25.65
CA ILE A 15 27.80 3.17 24.94
C ILE A 15 27.60 4.58 25.51
N GLY A 16 26.49 4.86 26.21
CA GLY A 16 26.16 6.19 26.76
C GLY A 16 26.80 6.55 28.11
N GLY A 17 27.59 5.65 28.70
CA GLY A 17 28.09 5.78 30.06
C GLY A 17 29.39 6.56 30.22
N ASN A 18 29.51 7.81 29.73
CA ASN A 18 30.44 8.78 30.31
C ASN A 18 30.32 10.18 29.70
N THR A 19 30.10 11.18 30.57
CA THR A 19 30.45 12.62 30.51
C THR A 19 29.32 13.37 31.25
N GLY A 20 29.51 13.97 32.42
CA GLY A 20 30.52 14.97 32.73
C GLY A 20 29.83 16.34 32.70
N ASN A 21 29.17 16.73 33.80
CA ASN A 21 28.59 18.07 33.99
C ASN A 21 29.67 19.15 33.79
N PRO A 22 29.30 20.26 33.15
CA PRO A 22 29.68 21.55 33.72
C PRO A 22 28.50 22.52 33.81
N GLU A 23 28.41 23.14 34.99
CA GLU A 23 27.57 24.30 35.28
C GLU A 23 27.89 25.48 34.36
N ALA A 24 26.86 26.17 33.87
CA ALA A 24 26.99 27.52 33.31
C ALA A 24 25.85 28.43 33.79
N SER A 25 26.21 29.26 34.77
CA SER A 25 25.77 30.62 35.09
C SER A 25 24.50 31.19 34.45
N SER A 26 23.59 31.58 35.35
CA SER A 26 22.46 32.47 35.17
C SER A 26 22.83 33.86 34.62
N SER A 27 22.05 34.35 33.66
CA SER A 27 21.82 35.79 33.50
C SER A 27 20.34 36.07 33.21
N HIS A 28 19.76 36.89 34.07
CA HIS A 28 18.40 37.40 34.04
C HIS A 28 18.19 38.37 32.88
N ILE A 29 17.17 38.14 32.05
CA ILE A 29 16.38 39.21 31.41
C ILE A 29 14.90 38.75 31.31
N GLN A 30 14.00 39.56 31.86
CA GLN A 30 12.54 39.58 31.65
C GLN A 30 12.13 41.07 31.60
N PRO A 31 10.92 41.44 31.14
CA PRO A 31 10.14 40.90 30.01
C PRO A 31 9.53 42.05 29.17
N GLU A 32 9.23 41.87 27.88
CA GLU A 32 8.22 42.71 27.22
C GLU A 32 7.69 42.07 25.93
N GLY A 33 6.36 42.00 25.82
CA GLY A 33 5.63 41.39 24.70
C GLY A 33 5.01 40.04 25.07
N GLN A 34 3.84 40.05 25.69
CA GLN A 34 2.97 38.87 25.76
C GLN A 34 2.64 38.43 24.32
N LEU A 35 3.35 37.42 23.82
CA LEU A 35 2.81 36.58 22.76
C LEU A 35 1.47 36.00 23.28
N PRO A 36 0.43 35.88 22.44
CA PRO A 36 -0.76 35.12 22.82
C PRO A 36 -0.31 33.73 23.29
N PRO A 37 -0.99 33.14 24.30
CA PRO A 37 -0.60 31.84 24.82
C PRO A 37 -0.51 30.84 23.65
N PRO A 38 0.47 29.92 23.66
CA PRO A 38 0.55 28.91 22.62
C PRO A 38 -0.81 28.22 22.54
N LEU A 39 -1.43 28.25 21.36
CA LEU A 39 -2.73 27.61 21.15
C LEU A 39 -2.59 26.14 21.54
N SER A 40 -3.28 25.74 22.60
CA SER A 40 -3.19 24.36 23.08
C SER A 40 -3.84 23.43 22.07
N ASN A 41 -3.15 22.35 21.72
CA ASN A 41 -3.71 21.26 20.93
C ASN A 41 -5.01 20.71 21.55
N ILE A 42 -5.89 20.22 20.69
CA ILE A 42 -7.25 19.81 21.04
C ILE A 42 -7.40 18.27 20.99
N PRO A 43 -8.40 17.68 21.68
CA PRO A 43 -8.70 16.25 21.60
C PRO A 43 -9.35 15.86 20.27
N LEU A 44 -9.45 14.54 20.02
CA LEU A 44 -9.94 13.98 18.75
C LEU A 44 -11.35 14.48 18.38
N ILE A 45 -12.29 14.45 19.34
CA ILE A 45 -13.68 14.84 19.08
C ILE A 45 -13.76 16.32 18.68
N SER A 46 -13.10 17.20 19.42
CA SER A 46 -13.05 18.63 19.08
C SER A 46 -12.34 18.90 17.75
N CYS A 47 -11.38 18.06 17.36
CA CYS A 47 -10.76 18.12 16.04
C CYS A 47 -11.78 17.80 14.94
N LEU A 48 -12.51 16.68 15.05
CA LEU A 48 -13.53 16.28 14.09
C LEU A 48 -14.62 17.36 13.93
N GLU A 49 -15.07 17.94 15.04
CA GLU A 49 -16.03 19.06 15.06
C GLU A 49 -15.48 20.28 14.32
N SER A 50 -14.25 20.69 14.68
CA SER A 50 -13.60 21.85 14.07
C SER A 50 -13.39 21.68 12.57
N VAL A 51 -12.90 20.51 12.14
CA VAL A 51 -12.67 20.17 10.73
C VAL A 51 -14.00 20.23 9.96
N HIS A 52 -15.06 19.63 10.50
CA HIS A 52 -16.37 19.63 9.85
C HIS A 52 -16.93 21.05 9.72
N HIS A 53 -17.02 21.82 10.80
CA HIS A 53 -17.60 23.16 10.75
C HIS A 53 -16.82 24.12 9.86
N VAL A 54 -15.48 24.01 9.83
CA VAL A 54 -14.64 24.92 9.04
C VAL A 54 -14.63 24.55 7.56
N PHE A 55 -14.50 23.25 7.22
CA PHE A 55 -14.32 22.85 5.82
C PHE A 55 -15.61 22.58 5.04
N THR A 56 -16.76 22.41 5.70
CA THR A 56 -18.05 22.16 5.01
C THR A 56 -18.37 23.22 3.95
N GLN A 57 -17.92 24.46 4.13
CA GLN A 57 -18.14 25.58 3.19
C GLN A 57 -16.87 26.00 2.42
N SER A 58 -15.78 25.24 2.55
CA SER A 58 -14.48 25.60 1.97
C SER A 58 -14.28 25.08 0.54
N LEU A 59 -15.11 24.15 0.07
CA LEU A 59 -15.03 23.64 -1.30
C LEU A 59 -15.43 24.73 -2.30
N ARG A 60 -14.51 25.10 -3.18
CA ARG A 60 -14.76 26.04 -4.28
C ARG A 60 -14.42 25.38 -5.60
N LEU A 61 -15.35 25.45 -6.56
CA LEU A 61 -15.18 24.90 -7.91
C LEU A 61 -14.83 26.03 -8.89
N ASP A 62 -13.87 25.81 -9.81
CA ASP A 62 -13.68 26.67 -10.98
C ASP A 62 -14.05 25.90 -12.25
N VAL A 63 -15.31 26.02 -12.64
CA VAL A 63 -15.90 25.35 -13.81
C VAL A 63 -15.28 25.84 -15.14
N ARG A 64 -14.59 26.99 -15.16
CA ARG A 64 -14.02 27.56 -16.39
C ARG A 64 -12.70 26.92 -16.80
N LEU A 65 -11.98 26.32 -15.84
CA LEU A 65 -10.69 25.65 -16.03
C LEU A 65 -10.83 24.13 -15.94
N LEU A 66 -12.04 23.65 -16.17
CA LEU A 66 -12.45 22.28 -15.92
C LEU A 66 -11.72 21.31 -16.85
N ILE A 67 -11.09 20.31 -16.23
CA ILE A 67 -10.42 19.23 -16.93
C ILE A 67 -11.13 17.92 -16.57
N TRP A 68 -11.76 17.31 -17.56
CA TRP A 68 -12.28 15.94 -17.44
C TRP A 68 -11.11 14.96 -17.35
N PRO A 69 -11.24 13.84 -16.62
CA PRO A 69 -10.19 12.82 -16.58
C PRO A 69 -9.83 12.33 -17.99
N GLU A 70 -8.55 12.44 -18.37
CA GLU A 70 -8.05 12.15 -19.73
C GLU A 70 -8.07 10.64 -20.07
N ALA A 71 -8.21 9.76 -19.07
CA ALA A 71 -8.41 8.33 -19.26
C ALA A 71 -9.14 7.72 -18.05
N TRP A 72 -10.33 7.16 -18.27
CA TRP A 72 -11.11 6.49 -17.23
C TRP A 72 -10.56 5.11 -16.87
N PHE A 73 -9.85 4.47 -17.82
CA PHE A 73 -9.24 3.17 -17.64
C PHE A 73 -7.73 3.25 -17.94
N PRO A 74 -6.86 3.15 -16.93
CA PRO A 74 -5.42 3.14 -17.14
C PRO A 74 -4.98 1.77 -17.69
N GLY A 75 -4.83 1.64 -19.01
CA GLY A 75 -4.26 0.45 -19.66
C GLY A 75 -4.96 -0.89 -19.35
N ASP A 76 -4.28 -2.01 -19.63
CA ASP A 76 -4.78 -3.41 -19.77
C ASP A 76 -5.70 -3.99 -18.66
N ASP A 77 -5.92 -3.30 -17.55
CA ASP A 77 -6.62 -3.81 -16.38
C ASP A 77 -8.10 -3.34 -16.34
N ARG A 78 -8.83 -3.47 -17.46
CA ARG A 78 -10.25 -3.06 -17.61
C ARG A 78 -11.24 -4.01 -16.92
N LEU A 79 -11.03 -4.27 -15.64
CA LEU A 79 -11.85 -5.18 -14.84
C LEU A 79 -13.20 -4.59 -14.46
N CYS A 80 -14.27 -5.37 -14.65
CA CYS A 80 -15.64 -4.96 -14.36
C CYS A 80 -16.32 -5.97 -13.41
N PRO A 81 -16.99 -5.53 -12.35
CA PRO A 81 -17.77 -6.43 -11.50
C PRO A 81 -19.04 -6.90 -12.23
N LEU A 82 -19.52 -8.09 -11.90
CA LEU A 82 -20.77 -8.63 -12.46
C LEU A 82 -22.00 -7.97 -11.86
N TRP A 83 -21.92 -7.58 -10.57
CA TRP A 83 -23.05 -7.06 -9.82
C TRP A 83 -22.64 -5.89 -8.91
N LEU A 84 -23.49 -4.87 -8.88
CA LEU A 84 -23.50 -3.82 -7.88
C LEU A 84 -24.66 -4.04 -6.93
N ARG A 85 -24.41 -3.89 -5.62
CA ARG A 85 -25.47 -3.98 -4.60
C ARG A 85 -25.25 -3.00 -3.45
N PRO A 86 -26.31 -2.59 -2.74
CA PRO A 86 -26.16 -1.81 -1.51
C PRO A 86 -25.36 -2.55 -0.44
N TRP A 87 -24.44 -1.87 0.24
CA TRP A 87 -23.67 -2.39 1.37
C TRP A 87 -24.45 -2.21 2.67
N ILE A 88 -25.35 -3.15 2.94
CA ILE A 88 -26.31 -3.07 4.05
C ILE A 88 -25.62 -3.06 5.42
N GLN A 89 -24.49 -3.76 5.55
CA GLN A 89 -23.76 -3.91 6.82
C GLN A 89 -22.89 -2.70 7.16
N PHE A 90 -22.65 -1.78 6.22
CA PHE A 90 -21.73 -0.67 6.41
C PHE A 90 -22.03 0.18 7.65
N PRO A 91 -23.28 0.62 7.92
CA PRO A 91 -23.56 1.44 9.11
C PRO A 91 -23.22 0.74 10.42
N GLN A 92 -23.48 -0.57 10.49
CA GLN A 92 -23.18 -1.38 11.67
C GLN A 92 -21.66 -1.52 11.85
N LEU A 93 -20.92 -1.82 10.79
CA LEU A 93 -19.45 -1.91 10.84
C LEU A 93 -18.80 -0.58 11.24
N GLN A 94 -19.34 0.53 10.75
CA GLN A 94 -18.95 1.87 11.20
C GLN A 94 -19.22 2.06 12.69
N GLU A 95 -20.40 1.69 13.18
CA GLU A 95 -20.75 1.81 14.59
C GLU A 95 -19.82 0.98 15.49
N GLU A 96 -19.57 -0.29 15.14
CA GLU A 96 -18.64 -1.18 15.87
C GLU A 96 -17.22 -0.61 15.93
N MET A 97 -16.72 -0.06 14.81
CA MET A 97 -15.41 0.60 14.79
C MET A 97 -15.41 1.88 15.63
N TRP A 98 -16.48 2.68 15.59
CA TRP A 98 -16.60 3.88 16.40
C TRP A 98 -16.70 3.60 17.89
N ASP A 99 -17.39 2.53 18.30
CA ASP A 99 -17.38 2.06 19.69
C ASP A 99 -15.97 1.64 20.12
N LYS A 100 -15.19 1.02 19.23
CA LYS A 100 -13.79 0.67 19.47
C LYS A 100 -12.90 1.93 19.64
N ILE A 101 -13.11 2.97 18.83
CA ILE A 101 -12.43 4.27 18.91
C ILE A 101 -12.79 4.99 20.21
N LEU A 102 -14.08 5.12 20.52
CA LEU A 102 -14.58 5.83 21.70
C LEU A 102 -14.21 5.10 23.00
N GLY A 103 -14.16 3.77 22.98
CA GLY A 103 -13.65 2.97 24.09
C GLY A 103 -12.14 3.12 24.34
N SER A 104 -11.40 3.78 23.45
CA SER A 104 -9.96 4.00 23.56
C SER A 104 -9.67 5.39 24.12
N SER A 105 -9.76 5.54 25.45
CA SER A 105 -9.60 6.84 26.14
C SER A 105 -8.26 7.52 25.87
N GLU A 106 -7.21 6.75 25.62
CA GLU A 106 -5.88 7.24 25.24
C GLU A 106 -5.89 8.01 23.93
N LEU A 107 -6.69 7.56 22.94
CA LEU A 107 -6.85 8.21 21.65
C LEU A 107 -7.78 9.41 21.73
N VAL A 108 -8.95 9.23 22.35
CA VAL A 108 -9.99 10.26 22.42
C VAL A 108 -9.50 11.51 23.17
N ASN A 109 -8.75 11.33 24.27
CA ASN A 109 -8.29 12.42 25.12
C ASN A 109 -6.90 12.97 24.71
N ALA A 110 -6.26 12.40 23.69
CA ALA A 110 -4.96 12.86 23.22
C ALA A 110 -5.04 14.28 22.67
N ARG A 111 -4.33 15.22 23.31
CA ARG A 111 -4.24 16.62 22.87
C ARG A 111 -3.09 16.82 21.89
N ILE A 112 -3.20 16.19 20.73
CA ILE A 112 -2.18 16.24 19.67
C ILE A 112 -2.67 16.96 18.41
N PHE A 113 -3.97 17.24 18.32
CA PHE A 113 -4.58 17.76 17.09
C PHE A 113 -4.51 19.29 17.04
N PRO A 114 -4.40 19.87 15.84
CA PRO A 114 -4.24 21.30 15.69
C PRO A 114 -5.46 22.06 16.20
N PRO A 115 -5.26 23.20 16.86
CA PRO A 115 -6.35 24.04 17.37
C PRO A 115 -7.19 24.60 16.22
N GLN A 116 -8.44 24.96 16.51
CA GLN A 116 -9.39 25.47 15.52
C GLN A 116 -8.84 26.66 14.69
N ALA A 117 -8.04 27.54 15.30
CA ALA A 117 -7.42 28.67 14.60
C ALA A 117 -6.48 28.21 13.47
N SER A 118 -5.76 27.10 13.64
CA SER A 118 -4.92 26.52 12.59
C SER A 118 -5.76 25.94 11.45
N VAL A 119 -6.87 25.26 11.78
CA VAL A 119 -7.83 24.74 10.80
C VAL A 119 -8.45 25.88 9.99
N GLN A 120 -8.81 26.99 10.65
CA GLN A 120 -9.31 28.21 9.99
C GLN A 120 -8.28 28.85 9.06
N CYS A 121 -7.00 28.89 9.47
CA CYS A 121 -5.92 29.36 8.62
C CYS A 121 -5.82 28.52 7.33
N THR A 122 -5.85 27.19 7.45
CA THR A 122 -5.89 26.29 6.29
C THR A 122 -7.09 26.58 5.38
N ALA A 123 -8.29 26.79 5.95
CA ALA A 123 -9.47 27.13 5.17
C ALA A 123 -9.35 28.46 4.41
N GLN A 124 -8.70 29.47 4.99
CA GLN A 124 -8.40 30.74 4.31
C GLN A 124 -7.45 30.53 3.12
N LEU A 125 -6.45 29.66 3.27
CA LEU A 125 -5.53 29.31 2.18
C LEU A 125 -6.26 28.58 1.05
N LEU A 126 -7.18 27.67 1.37
CA LEU A 126 -7.97 26.93 0.38
C LEU A 126 -8.82 27.85 -0.53
N GLN A 127 -9.15 29.07 -0.09
CA GLN A 127 -9.89 30.03 -0.94
C GLN A 127 -9.16 30.40 -2.24
N TRP A 128 -7.84 30.25 -2.26
CA TRP A 128 -6.98 30.56 -3.41
C TRP A 128 -6.76 29.38 -4.36
N TYR A 129 -7.23 28.18 -4.00
CA TYR A 129 -7.01 26.94 -4.75
C TYR A 129 -8.35 26.28 -5.12
N PRO A 130 -9.06 26.81 -6.14
CA PRO A 130 -10.32 26.21 -6.57
C PRO A 130 -10.10 24.85 -7.26
N VAL A 131 -11.02 23.93 -7.01
CA VAL A 131 -11.06 22.59 -7.60
C VAL A 131 -11.58 22.67 -9.03
N HIS A 132 -10.81 22.13 -9.97
CA HIS A 132 -11.14 22.11 -11.41
C HIS A 132 -10.70 20.80 -12.09
N SER A 133 -10.08 19.88 -11.36
CA SER A 133 -9.55 18.61 -11.85
C SER A 133 -9.49 17.57 -10.72
N GLU A 134 -9.23 16.31 -11.08
CA GLU A 134 -8.95 15.22 -10.14
C GLU A 134 -7.77 15.56 -9.21
N ASP A 135 -6.66 16.09 -9.76
CA ASP A 135 -5.47 16.46 -8.98
C ASP A 135 -5.74 17.59 -7.97
N THR A 136 -6.51 18.60 -8.37
CA THR A 136 -6.84 19.71 -7.47
C THR A 136 -7.85 19.31 -6.40
N LEU A 137 -8.78 18.39 -6.69
CA LEU A 137 -9.61 17.77 -5.67
C LEU A 137 -8.77 16.93 -4.71
N LYS A 138 -7.79 16.17 -5.20
CA LYS A 138 -6.87 15.42 -4.36
C LYS A 138 -6.09 16.35 -3.41
N GLN A 139 -5.59 17.48 -3.90
CA GLN A 139 -4.93 18.48 -3.04
C GLN A 139 -5.86 19.07 -1.98
N PHE A 140 -7.13 19.28 -2.33
CA PHE A 140 -8.16 19.70 -1.38
C PHE A 140 -8.40 18.63 -0.31
N ALA A 141 -8.56 17.36 -0.71
CA ALA A 141 -8.72 16.24 0.20
C ALA A 141 -7.50 16.07 1.12
N HIS A 142 -6.30 16.28 0.60
CA HIS A 142 -5.07 16.16 1.35
C HIS A 142 -5.06 17.07 2.58
N ARG A 143 -5.45 18.33 2.38
CA ARG A 143 -5.47 19.38 3.43
C ARG A 143 -6.69 19.31 4.37
N THR A 144 -7.75 18.60 3.98
CA THR A 144 -9.02 18.58 4.72
C THR A 144 -9.30 17.24 5.41
N LEU A 145 -8.72 16.15 4.91
CA LEU A 145 -8.92 14.79 5.38
C LEU A 145 -7.60 14.08 5.64
N ASP A 146 -6.73 13.97 4.63
CA ASP A 146 -5.58 13.06 4.69
C ASP A 146 -4.55 13.47 5.76
N ASP A 147 -4.26 14.77 5.90
CA ASP A 147 -3.35 15.28 6.93
C ASP A 147 -3.83 14.90 8.34
N PHE A 148 -5.12 15.07 8.61
CA PHE A 148 -5.72 14.73 9.90
C PHE A 148 -5.75 13.22 10.12
N LEU A 149 -6.09 12.45 9.09
CA LEU A 149 -6.06 10.99 9.13
C LEU A 149 -4.64 10.47 9.41
N GLY A 150 -3.64 11.05 8.75
CA GLY A 150 -2.23 10.77 8.97
C GLY A 150 -1.79 11.05 10.40
N MET A 151 -2.20 12.19 10.98
CA MET A 151 -1.95 12.50 12.40
C MET A 151 -2.54 11.47 13.34
N ILE A 152 -3.80 11.06 13.11
CA ILE A 152 -4.51 10.08 13.94
C ILE A 152 -3.81 8.71 13.86
N VAL A 153 -3.54 8.22 12.65
CA VAL A 153 -2.95 6.90 12.44
C VAL A 153 -1.50 6.84 12.92
N ASN A 154 -0.71 7.91 12.73
CA ASN A 154 0.64 7.99 13.27
C ASN A 154 0.65 7.96 14.81
N PHE A 155 -0.32 8.61 15.46
CA PHE A 155 -0.44 8.51 16.93
C PHE A 155 -0.82 7.11 17.39
N ILE A 156 -1.73 6.43 16.68
CA ILE A 156 -2.09 5.03 16.97
C ILE A 156 -0.87 4.12 16.83
N GLU A 157 -0.04 4.34 15.81
CA GLU A 157 1.17 3.55 15.55
C GLU A 157 2.22 3.67 16.66
N GLN A 158 2.39 4.86 17.24
CA GLN A 158 3.35 5.13 18.32
C GLN A 158 2.94 4.55 19.68
N LYS A 159 1.70 4.08 19.84
CA LYS A 159 1.16 3.57 21.11
C LYS A 159 0.87 2.08 21.01
N ASP A 160 1.66 1.24 21.68
CA ASP A 160 1.52 -0.22 21.60
C ASP A 160 0.09 -0.73 21.81
N THR A 161 -0.59 -0.24 22.85
CA THR A 161 -1.99 -0.57 23.18
C THR A 161 -2.93 -0.34 21.99
N LEU A 162 -2.84 0.84 21.36
CA LEU A 162 -3.67 1.22 20.22
C LEU A 162 -3.23 0.50 18.95
N ARG A 163 -1.92 0.35 18.74
CA ARG A 163 -1.31 -0.35 17.61
C ARG A 163 -1.82 -1.79 17.50
N TYR A 164 -1.81 -2.54 18.60
CA TYR A 164 -2.34 -3.91 18.62
C TYR A 164 -3.87 -3.93 18.54
N ARG A 165 -4.55 -2.96 19.16
CA ARG A 165 -6.02 -2.89 19.14
C ARG A 165 -6.56 -2.64 17.74
N PHE A 166 -5.97 -1.72 16.97
CA PHE A 166 -6.44 -1.33 15.63
C PHE A 166 -5.66 -2.00 14.49
N SER A 167 -4.73 -2.91 14.80
CA SER A 167 -3.89 -3.60 13.82
C SER A 167 -3.10 -2.66 12.89
N VAL A 168 -2.90 -1.40 13.28
CA VAL A 168 -2.14 -0.41 12.51
C VAL A 168 -0.66 -0.74 12.60
N ARG A 169 0.05 -0.84 11.47
CA ARG A 169 1.47 -1.20 11.44
C ARG A 169 2.25 -0.34 10.46
N GLY A 170 2.22 0.97 10.66
CA GLY A 170 2.98 1.95 9.89
C GLY A 170 2.21 3.26 9.67
N GLN A 171 2.79 4.15 8.87
CA GLN A 171 2.24 5.48 8.58
C GLN A 171 1.50 5.50 7.25
N LEU A 172 0.39 6.24 7.14
CA LEU A 172 -0.30 6.38 5.86
C LEU A 172 0.50 7.26 4.90
N ASN A 173 0.58 6.83 3.64
CA ASN A 173 1.16 7.56 2.53
C ASN A 173 0.09 7.82 1.46
N PHE A 174 -0.04 9.09 1.07
CA PHE A 174 -1.06 9.60 0.15
C PHE A 174 -0.45 10.05 -1.21
N ASP A 175 0.88 10.03 -1.35
CA ASP A 175 1.63 10.74 -2.40
C ASP A 175 1.83 9.99 -3.72
N ARG A 176 1.07 8.92 -3.99
CA ARG A 176 1.16 8.20 -5.28
C ARG A 176 0.04 8.62 -6.25
N PRO A 177 0.26 9.63 -7.11
CA PRO A 177 -0.78 10.14 -8.02
C PRO A 177 -1.26 9.12 -9.05
N HIS A 178 -0.45 8.11 -9.41
CA HIS A 178 -0.80 7.17 -10.49
C HIS A 178 -1.51 5.90 -10.02
N ASP A 179 -1.52 5.64 -8.71
CA ASP A 179 -1.98 4.37 -8.15
C ASP A 179 -3.39 4.46 -7.53
N CYS A 180 -3.95 5.66 -7.32
CA CYS A 180 -5.28 5.86 -6.71
C CYS A 180 -5.45 4.98 -5.44
N CYS A 181 -4.38 4.81 -4.67
CA CYS A 181 -4.30 3.91 -3.54
C CYS A 181 -3.53 4.59 -2.43
N VAL A 182 -4.14 4.66 -1.24
CA VAL A 182 -3.42 5.02 -0.02
C VAL A 182 -2.62 3.80 0.42
N SER A 183 -1.37 3.98 0.82
CA SER A 183 -0.52 2.90 1.32
C SER A 183 -0.12 3.13 2.78
N ILE A 184 0.35 2.09 3.46
CA ILE A 184 1.04 2.17 4.75
C ILE A 184 2.53 1.98 4.52
N ALA A 185 3.32 2.94 4.94
CA ALA A 185 4.77 2.83 5.05
C ALA A 185 5.16 2.14 6.37
N LYS A 186 5.81 1.00 6.27
CA LYS A 186 6.31 0.17 7.37
C LYS A 186 7.78 -0.17 7.15
N PHE A 187 8.66 0.28 8.05
CA PHE A 187 10.12 0.05 7.97
C PHE A 187 10.71 0.42 6.58
N GLY A 188 10.22 1.50 5.98
CA GLY A 188 10.62 1.97 4.65
C GLY A 188 9.98 1.24 3.46
N PHE A 189 8.99 0.36 3.69
CA PHE A 189 8.26 -0.36 2.64
C PHE A 189 6.79 0.01 2.61
N GLU A 190 6.16 -0.05 1.45
CA GLU A 190 4.76 0.36 1.33
C GLU A 190 3.80 -0.82 1.11
N GLU A 191 2.68 -0.82 1.82
CA GLU A 191 1.59 -1.76 1.67
C GLU A 191 0.33 -1.02 1.22
N PRO A 192 -0.39 -1.42 0.15
CA PRO A 192 -1.68 -0.79 -0.18
C PRO A 192 -2.62 -0.83 1.04
N ALA A 193 -3.40 0.18 1.35
CA ALA A 193 -4.35 0.18 2.47
C ALA A 193 -5.79 0.09 1.95
N TYR A 194 -6.16 1.00 1.07
CA TYR A 194 -7.45 1.06 0.38
C TYR A 194 -7.33 1.93 -0.88
N ALA A 195 -8.24 1.72 -1.83
CA ALA A 195 -8.29 2.52 -3.07
C ALA A 195 -9.11 3.80 -2.87
N VAL A 196 -8.72 4.89 -3.52
CA VAL A 196 -9.47 6.16 -3.51
C VAL A 196 -9.53 6.74 -4.92
N LEU A 197 -10.73 7.10 -5.36
CA LEU A 197 -10.94 7.87 -6.59
C LEU A 197 -11.44 9.26 -6.24
N TYR A 198 -10.72 10.27 -6.74
CA TYR A 198 -11.11 11.67 -6.60
C TYR A 198 -11.83 12.10 -7.88
N ILE A 199 -13.13 12.38 -7.79
CA ILE A 199 -13.93 12.84 -8.93
C ILE A 199 -14.75 14.07 -8.53
N PRO A 200 -14.42 15.28 -9.01
CA PRO A 200 -15.09 16.51 -8.61
C PRO A 200 -16.63 16.44 -8.65
N SER A 201 -17.30 17.11 -7.69
CA SER A 201 -18.77 17.11 -7.59
C SER A 201 -19.47 17.63 -8.86
N PHE A 202 -18.81 18.45 -9.68
CA PHE A 202 -19.34 18.84 -10.98
C PHE A 202 -19.26 17.73 -12.03
N CYS A 203 -18.30 16.78 -11.94
CA CYS A 203 -18.18 15.62 -12.82
C CYS A 203 -19.17 14.53 -12.44
N LEU A 204 -19.45 14.38 -11.14
CA LEU A 204 -20.37 13.38 -10.59
C LEU A 204 -21.09 13.99 -9.40
N THR A 205 -22.30 14.49 -9.67
CA THR A 205 -23.11 15.25 -8.70
C THR A 205 -23.83 14.32 -7.73
N VAL A 206 -24.26 14.85 -6.57
CA VAL A 206 -25.06 14.08 -5.61
C VAL A 206 -26.34 13.51 -6.24
N PRO A 207 -27.13 14.25 -7.05
CA PRO A 207 -28.31 13.67 -7.70
C PRO A 207 -27.98 12.54 -8.69
N GLU A 208 -26.85 12.62 -9.38
CA GLU A 208 -26.39 11.52 -10.25
C GLU A 208 -25.93 10.31 -9.44
N LEU A 209 -25.28 10.53 -8.29
CA LEU A 209 -24.96 9.44 -7.36
C LEU A 209 -26.24 8.77 -6.87
N VAL A 210 -27.26 9.53 -6.45
CA VAL A 210 -28.53 9.00 -5.97
C VAL A 210 -29.29 8.25 -7.07
N ALA A 211 -29.28 8.76 -8.30
CA ALA A 211 -29.94 8.12 -9.44
C ALA A 211 -29.20 6.87 -9.93
N GLY A 212 -27.87 6.93 -10.05
CA GLY A 212 -27.06 5.85 -10.63
C GLY A 212 -26.70 4.72 -9.66
N LEU A 213 -26.75 4.95 -8.34
CA LEU A 213 -26.46 3.92 -7.34
C LEU A 213 -27.68 3.03 -7.07
N HIS A 214 -27.89 2.05 -7.93
CA HIS A 214 -28.89 1.01 -7.75
C HIS A 214 -28.31 -0.40 -7.99
N ALA A 215 -29.02 -1.42 -7.51
CA ALA A 215 -28.63 -2.80 -7.77
C ALA A 215 -28.74 -3.08 -9.27
N THR A 216 -27.62 -3.42 -9.92
CA THR A 216 -27.56 -3.62 -11.36
C THR A 216 -26.36 -4.47 -11.76
N SER A 217 -26.32 -4.91 -13.01
CA SER A 217 -25.13 -5.46 -13.63
C SER A 217 -24.42 -4.36 -14.42
N PRO A 218 -23.20 -3.94 -14.01
CA PRO A 218 -22.40 -2.91 -14.70
C PRO A 218 -22.30 -3.10 -16.21
N LEU A 219 -22.14 -4.34 -16.68
CA LEU A 219 -21.98 -4.66 -18.10
C LEU A 219 -23.14 -4.14 -18.95
N ARG A 220 -24.38 -4.18 -18.43
CA ARG A 220 -25.57 -3.71 -19.16
C ARG A 220 -25.56 -2.21 -19.41
N SER A 221 -24.85 -1.45 -18.58
CA SER A 221 -24.77 0.01 -18.70
C SER A 221 -23.81 0.45 -19.81
N PHE A 222 -22.90 -0.44 -20.25
CA PHE A 222 -21.98 -0.17 -21.36
C PHE A 222 -22.60 -0.46 -22.72
N ASP A 223 -23.55 -1.39 -22.81
CA ASP A 223 -24.13 -1.86 -24.09
C ASP A 223 -25.22 -0.93 -24.66
N LYS A 224 -25.70 0.06 -23.89
CA LYS A 224 -26.88 0.86 -24.23
C LYS A 224 -26.58 2.36 -24.14
N GLU A 225 -26.88 3.09 -25.22
CA GLU A 225 -26.87 4.56 -25.16
C GLU A 225 -27.94 5.07 -24.18
N PRO A 226 -27.54 5.89 -23.19
CA PRO A 226 -28.46 6.39 -22.18
C PRO A 226 -29.41 7.44 -22.76
N ASN A 227 -30.70 7.35 -22.43
CA ASN A 227 -31.74 8.26 -22.92
C ASN A 227 -32.42 9.05 -21.79
N THR A 228 -32.43 8.52 -20.57
CA THR A 228 -32.99 9.19 -19.38
C THR A 228 -31.89 9.75 -18.48
N PHE A 229 -32.24 10.68 -17.58
CA PHE A 229 -31.29 11.16 -16.56
C PHE A 229 -30.74 10.01 -15.71
N GLU A 230 -31.59 9.07 -15.31
CA GLU A 230 -31.21 7.89 -14.53
C GLU A 230 -30.26 6.97 -15.31
N GLU A 231 -30.47 6.74 -16.61
CA GLU A 231 -29.56 5.95 -17.43
C GLU A 231 -28.18 6.63 -17.60
N HIS A 232 -28.15 7.95 -17.79
CA HIS A 232 -26.89 8.71 -17.83
C HIS A 232 -26.15 8.63 -16.48
N ALA A 233 -26.87 8.89 -15.39
CA ALA A 233 -26.32 8.81 -14.04
C ALA A 233 -25.79 7.40 -13.72
N THR A 234 -26.53 6.35 -14.11
CA THR A 234 -26.12 4.96 -13.95
C THR A 234 -24.84 4.68 -14.71
N ALA A 235 -24.74 5.11 -15.98
CA ALA A 235 -23.52 4.94 -16.76
C ALA A 235 -22.33 5.66 -16.09
N MET A 236 -22.48 6.90 -15.66
CA MET A 236 -21.42 7.66 -14.97
C MET A 236 -20.96 6.99 -13.68
N VAL A 237 -21.89 6.58 -12.82
CA VAL A 237 -21.61 5.90 -11.55
C VAL A 237 -20.93 4.56 -11.80
N VAL A 238 -21.41 3.77 -12.77
CA VAL A 238 -20.82 2.49 -13.14
C VAL A 238 -19.38 2.70 -13.62
N HIS A 239 -19.12 3.66 -14.51
CA HIS A 239 -17.76 3.97 -14.97
C HIS A 239 -16.83 4.32 -13.79
N ALA A 240 -17.30 5.15 -12.86
CA ALA A 240 -16.52 5.52 -11.68
C ALA A 240 -16.23 4.30 -10.78
N ILE A 241 -17.23 3.45 -10.50
CA ILE A 241 -17.05 2.25 -9.67
C ILE A 241 -16.14 1.23 -10.36
N VAL A 242 -16.30 0.99 -11.67
CA VAL A 242 -15.45 0.06 -12.42
C VAL A 242 -13.99 0.52 -12.39
N ARG A 243 -13.74 1.83 -12.52
CA ARG A 243 -12.39 2.43 -12.38
C ARG A 243 -11.78 2.12 -11.01
N VAL A 244 -12.53 2.29 -9.91
CA VAL A 244 -12.02 1.99 -8.56
C VAL A 244 -11.89 0.49 -8.34
N TYR A 245 -12.86 -0.30 -8.79
CA TYR A 245 -12.90 -1.75 -8.67
C TYR A 245 -11.66 -2.40 -9.31
N SER A 246 -11.32 -2.00 -10.54
CA SER A 246 -10.09 -2.44 -11.20
C SER A 246 -8.86 -2.21 -10.30
N ARG A 247 -8.73 -1.02 -9.70
CA ARG A 247 -7.63 -0.70 -8.78
C ARG A 247 -7.67 -1.50 -7.49
N MET A 248 -8.85 -1.72 -6.93
CA MET A 248 -9.04 -2.57 -5.73
C MET A 248 -8.55 -3.99 -6.01
N ILE A 249 -8.94 -4.58 -7.14
CA ILE A 249 -8.49 -5.91 -7.55
C ILE A 249 -6.98 -5.94 -7.79
N CYS A 250 -6.45 -5.02 -8.59
CA CYS A 250 -5.02 -4.97 -8.95
C CYS A 250 -4.10 -4.69 -7.76
N SER A 251 -4.59 -4.04 -6.70
CA SER A 251 -3.86 -3.82 -5.44
C SER A 251 -4.13 -4.91 -4.39
N GLY A 252 -5.03 -5.87 -4.69
CA GLY A 252 -5.43 -6.94 -3.78
C GLY A 252 -6.12 -6.42 -2.52
N ARG A 253 -6.91 -5.36 -2.66
CA ARG A 253 -7.67 -4.74 -1.56
C ARG A 253 -9.17 -4.85 -1.81
N ARG A 254 -9.91 -5.03 -0.72
CA ARG A 254 -11.37 -5.17 -0.74
C ARG A 254 -12.10 -3.88 -0.42
N TYR A 255 -11.37 -2.86 0.02
CA TYR A 255 -11.92 -1.59 0.47
C TYR A 255 -11.44 -0.47 -0.45
N GLY A 256 -12.37 0.37 -0.89
CA GLY A 256 -12.06 1.63 -1.53
C GLY A 256 -13.22 2.63 -1.38
N TYR A 257 -13.01 3.88 -1.78
CA TYR A 257 -14.10 4.84 -1.87
C TYR A 257 -13.90 5.85 -2.99
N ILE A 258 -15.01 6.47 -3.41
CA ILE A 258 -15.03 7.60 -4.32
C ILE A 258 -15.29 8.85 -3.50
N TYR A 259 -14.50 9.91 -3.70
CA TYR A 259 -14.68 11.19 -3.06
C TYR A 259 -14.96 12.29 -4.08
N THR A 260 -16.03 13.05 -3.85
CA THR A 260 -16.43 14.14 -4.74
C THR A 260 -16.20 15.55 -4.20
N GLY A 261 -15.70 15.66 -2.97
CA GLY A 261 -15.67 16.92 -2.21
C GLY A 261 -16.93 17.14 -1.37
N GLU A 262 -18.09 16.66 -1.84
CA GLU A 262 -19.37 16.79 -1.15
C GLU A 262 -19.90 15.44 -0.64
N ALA A 263 -19.65 14.37 -1.39
CA ALA A 263 -20.13 13.03 -1.11
C ALA A 263 -18.97 12.01 -1.08
N LEU A 264 -19.22 10.91 -0.38
CA LEU A 264 -18.37 9.74 -0.31
C LEU A 264 -19.19 8.52 -0.73
N VAL A 265 -18.65 7.70 -1.63
CA VAL A 265 -19.21 6.38 -1.96
C VAL A 265 -18.22 5.31 -1.51
N PHE A 266 -18.51 4.64 -0.41
CA PHE A 266 -17.71 3.53 0.10
C PHE A 266 -17.99 2.27 -0.70
N LEU A 267 -16.94 1.54 -1.04
CA LEU A 267 -16.97 0.33 -1.84
C LEU A 267 -16.33 -0.83 -1.07
N HIS A 268 -16.98 -1.99 -1.11
CA HIS A 268 -16.49 -3.22 -0.49
C HIS A 268 -16.65 -4.41 -1.43
N ILE A 269 -15.60 -5.23 -1.53
CA ILE A 269 -15.65 -6.52 -2.24
C ILE A 269 -15.77 -7.65 -1.20
N PRO A 270 -16.87 -8.40 -1.20
CA PRO A 270 -17.05 -9.54 -0.30
C PRO A 270 -15.98 -10.62 -0.48
N LEU A 271 -15.69 -11.36 0.60
CA LEU A 271 -14.74 -12.47 0.58
C LEU A 271 -15.32 -13.72 -0.10
N ASP A 272 -16.64 -13.88 -0.08
CA ASP A 272 -17.36 -15.01 -0.65
C ASP A 272 -17.60 -14.85 -2.16
N ASP A 273 -17.73 -13.61 -2.65
CA ASP A 273 -17.97 -13.32 -4.06
C ASP A 273 -17.23 -12.06 -4.52
N CYS A 274 -16.12 -12.28 -5.22
CA CYS A 274 -15.32 -11.20 -5.79
C CYS A 274 -15.94 -10.50 -7.01
N SER A 275 -17.01 -11.07 -7.59
CA SER A 275 -17.71 -10.50 -8.73
C SER A 275 -18.73 -9.42 -8.33
N VAL A 276 -18.95 -9.27 -7.02
CA VAL A 276 -19.88 -8.31 -6.45
C VAL A 276 -19.12 -7.15 -5.84
N VAL A 277 -19.57 -5.93 -6.12
CA VAL A 277 -19.17 -4.73 -5.37
C VAL A 277 -20.36 -4.20 -4.60
N GLU A 278 -20.15 -4.06 -3.30
CA GLU A 278 -21.10 -3.44 -2.39
C GLU A 278 -20.79 -1.96 -2.28
N TYR A 279 -21.83 -1.10 -2.28
CA TYR A 279 -21.66 0.35 -2.19
C TYR A 279 -22.47 0.98 -1.05
N TYR A 280 -21.96 2.05 -0.47
CA TYR A 280 -22.69 2.90 0.48
C TYR A 280 -22.38 4.37 0.20
N LEU A 281 -23.40 5.18 -0.08
CA LEU A 281 -23.25 6.62 -0.29
C LEU A 281 -23.54 7.36 1.03
N CYS A 282 -22.71 8.35 1.34
CA CYS A 282 -22.98 9.33 2.38
C CYS A 282 -22.65 10.75 1.90
N VAL A 283 -23.39 11.73 2.41
CA VAL A 283 -23.20 13.15 2.13
C VAL A 283 -22.99 13.84 3.47
N PRO A 284 -21.74 13.92 3.98
CA PRO A 284 -21.47 14.25 5.37
C PRO A 284 -22.07 15.57 5.87
N ALA A 285 -22.14 16.60 5.03
CA ALA A 285 -22.77 17.87 5.38
C ALA A 285 -24.27 17.68 5.72
N GLN A 286 -25.00 17.00 4.84
CA GLN A 286 -26.44 16.75 4.99
C GLN A 286 -26.72 15.71 6.07
N ASP A 287 -25.88 14.68 6.19
CA ASP A 287 -26.02 13.63 7.21
C ASP A 287 -25.85 14.16 8.63
N VAL A 288 -24.93 15.11 8.84
CA VAL A 288 -24.77 15.78 10.13
C VAL A 288 -25.94 16.74 10.39
N GLU A 289 -26.34 17.55 9.42
CA GLU A 289 -27.48 18.47 9.56
C GLU A 289 -28.78 17.73 9.88
N SER A 290 -29.05 16.62 9.18
CA SER A 290 -30.25 15.79 9.41
C SER A 290 -30.24 15.12 10.77
N HIS A 291 -29.08 14.64 11.23
CA HIS A 291 -28.95 14.02 12.55
C HIS A 291 -29.10 15.07 13.68
N GLY A 292 -28.57 16.27 13.45
CA GLY A 292 -28.46 17.32 14.44
C GLY A 292 -27.23 17.21 15.34
N TYR A 293 -26.90 18.32 16.00
CA TYR A 293 -25.73 18.51 16.86
C TYR A 293 -26.03 18.19 18.33
N ASP A 294 -26.58 17.00 18.61
CA ASP A 294 -26.83 16.58 19.99
C ASP A 294 -25.49 16.24 20.69
N PRO A 295 -25.08 16.94 21.76
CA PRO A 295 -23.83 16.68 22.48
C PRO A 295 -23.75 15.30 23.14
N HIS A 296 -24.89 14.65 23.37
CA HIS A 296 -24.95 13.29 23.92
C HIS A 296 -24.90 12.21 22.85
N SER A 297 -24.95 12.61 21.57
CA SER A 297 -24.85 11.74 20.42
C SER A 297 -23.46 11.77 19.80
N ASN A 298 -23.00 10.65 19.26
CA ASN A 298 -21.71 10.58 18.55
C ASN A 298 -21.82 11.06 17.10
N TRP A 299 -22.46 12.22 16.88
CA TRP A 299 -22.73 12.75 15.53
C TRP A 299 -21.46 12.99 14.71
N VAL A 300 -20.32 13.24 15.37
CA VAL A 300 -19.00 13.43 14.74
C VAL A 300 -18.57 12.25 13.85
N ARG A 301 -19.10 11.04 14.10
CA ARG A 301 -18.87 9.86 13.26
C ARG A 301 -19.40 10.01 11.84
N ARG A 302 -20.40 10.89 11.64
CA ARG A 302 -21.04 11.16 10.34
C ARG A 302 -20.31 12.22 9.53
N THR A 303 -19.34 12.91 10.11
CA THR A 303 -18.50 13.88 9.40
C THR A 303 -17.64 13.18 8.35
N ALA A 304 -17.15 13.91 7.34
CA ALA A 304 -16.32 13.32 6.28
C ALA A 304 -15.07 12.65 6.86
N LEU A 305 -14.34 13.35 7.73
CA LEU A 305 -13.18 12.79 8.43
C LEU A 305 -13.56 11.62 9.33
N GLY A 306 -14.73 11.67 9.97
CA GLY A 306 -15.21 10.59 10.83
C GLY A 306 -15.50 9.29 10.06
N GLN A 307 -16.23 9.40 8.95
CA GLN A 307 -16.56 8.26 8.09
C GLN A 307 -15.29 7.65 7.48
N VAL A 308 -14.38 8.49 6.97
CA VAL A 308 -13.11 8.03 6.39
C VAL A 308 -12.19 7.41 7.45
N LEU A 309 -12.14 7.95 8.67
CA LEU A 309 -11.37 7.37 9.77
C LEU A 309 -11.86 5.96 10.14
N GLY A 310 -13.17 5.82 10.37
CA GLY A 310 -13.76 4.51 10.68
C GLY A 310 -13.53 3.51 9.55
N PHE A 311 -13.69 3.95 8.30
CA PHE A 311 -13.45 3.13 7.11
C PHE A 311 -11.98 2.72 6.95
N ALA A 312 -11.05 3.66 7.11
CA ALA A 312 -9.61 3.40 7.02
C ALA A 312 -9.20 2.35 8.05
N LEU A 313 -9.57 2.55 9.33
CA LEU A 313 -9.25 1.60 10.40
C LEU A 313 -9.88 0.22 10.16
N GLN A 314 -11.10 0.14 9.60
CA GLN A 314 -11.70 -1.14 9.19
C GLN A 314 -10.89 -1.83 8.09
N SER A 315 -10.42 -1.09 7.09
CA SER A 315 -9.56 -1.64 6.04
C SER A 315 -8.25 -2.16 6.61
N LEU A 316 -7.64 -1.44 7.56
CA LEU A 316 -6.38 -1.81 8.20
C LEU A 316 -6.49 -3.03 9.11
N ASP A 317 -7.63 -3.17 9.79
CA ASP A 317 -7.93 -4.34 10.64
C ASP A 317 -8.36 -5.56 9.81
N SER A 318 -8.66 -5.38 8.52
CA SER A 318 -9.12 -6.45 7.65
C SER A 318 -8.00 -7.40 7.23
N THR A 319 -8.30 -8.69 7.22
CA THR A 319 -7.37 -9.70 6.70
C THR A 319 -7.19 -9.52 5.19
N PRO A 320 -5.93 -9.53 4.67
CA PRO A 320 -5.66 -9.53 3.24
C PRO A 320 -6.38 -10.71 2.54
N PRO A 321 -6.79 -10.55 1.27
CA PRO A 321 -7.41 -11.64 0.52
C PRO A 321 -6.50 -12.87 0.40
N SER A 322 -7.09 -14.06 0.46
CA SER A 322 -6.38 -15.32 0.28
C SER A 322 -5.94 -15.53 -1.17
N GLN A 323 -5.04 -16.48 -1.39
CA GLN A 323 -4.65 -16.90 -2.73
C GLN A 323 -5.84 -17.50 -3.51
N GLU A 324 -6.74 -18.23 -2.83
CA GLU A 324 -7.93 -18.81 -3.44
C GLU A 324 -8.93 -17.73 -3.89
N TRP A 325 -9.06 -16.65 -3.12
CA TRP A 325 -9.86 -15.50 -3.53
C TRP A 325 -9.31 -14.86 -4.81
N GLN A 326 -7.98 -14.73 -4.92
CA GLN A 326 -7.34 -14.19 -6.11
C GLN A 326 -7.45 -15.12 -7.33
N ASP A 327 -7.44 -16.45 -7.12
CA ASP A 327 -7.72 -17.39 -8.20
C ASP A 327 -9.16 -17.25 -8.71
N ALA A 328 -10.13 -17.08 -7.80
CA ALA A 328 -11.53 -16.85 -8.17
C ALA A 328 -11.68 -15.55 -8.97
N VAL A 329 -11.02 -14.47 -8.54
CA VAL A 329 -10.94 -13.21 -9.29
C VAL A 329 -10.39 -13.46 -10.69
N TYR A 330 -9.26 -14.15 -10.81
CA TYR A 330 -8.63 -14.43 -12.09
C TYR A 330 -9.48 -15.32 -13.01
N GLN A 331 -10.18 -16.30 -12.46
CA GLN A 331 -11.11 -17.14 -13.22
C GLN A 331 -12.34 -16.36 -13.69
N SER A 332 -12.77 -15.37 -12.90
CA SER A 332 -13.87 -14.46 -13.25
C SER A 332 -13.42 -13.25 -14.07
N TYR A 333 -12.12 -13.13 -14.38
CA TYR A 333 -11.51 -11.99 -15.07
C TYR A 333 -12.16 -11.79 -16.44
N ARG A 334 -12.90 -10.70 -16.57
CA ARG A 334 -13.48 -10.25 -17.84
C ARG A 334 -13.04 -8.81 -18.09
N PRO A 335 -12.00 -8.60 -18.92
CA PRO A 335 -11.65 -7.26 -19.33
C PRO A 335 -12.75 -6.73 -20.25
N LEU A 336 -13.10 -5.45 -20.11
CA LEU A 336 -13.97 -4.79 -21.07
C LEU A 336 -13.30 -4.81 -22.46
N GLU A 337 -14.02 -5.32 -23.46
CA GLU A 337 -13.51 -5.49 -24.83
C GLU A 337 -13.22 -4.13 -25.48
N ASP A 338 -14.17 -3.20 -25.37
CA ASP A 338 -14.08 -1.86 -25.95
C ASP A 338 -13.31 -0.86 -25.08
N ASP A 339 -12.66 0.09 -25.76
CA ASP A 339 -11.97 1.19 -25.10
C ASP A 339 -12.99 2.27 -24.71
N TYR A 340 -13.63 2.09 -23.56
CA TYR A 340 -14.55 3.05 -22.96
C TYR A 340 -13.85 4.32 -22.41
N SER A 341 -12.60 4.58 -22.80
CA SER A 341 -11.82 5.77 -22.41
C SER A 341 -12.27 7.04 -23.14
N ILE A 342 -13.11 6.96 -24.17
CA ILE A 342 -13.43 8.06 -25.09
C ILE A 342 -14.58 8.94 -24.57
N LEU A 343 -14.49 9.41 -23.32
CA LEU A 343 -15.42 10.33 -22.62
C LEU A 343 -16.59 9.64 -21.90
N MET A 344 -16.76 10.00 -20.63
CA MET A 344 -17.88 9.57 -19.80
C MET A 344 -19.18 10.17 -20.36
N PRO A 345 -20.27 9.39 -20.50
CA PRO A 345 -21.56 9.92 -20.92
C PRO A 345 -22.00 11.02 -19.95
N GLN A 346 -22.45 12.15 -20.47
CA GLN A 346 -22.94 13.27 -19.67
C GLN A 346 -24.43 13.43 -19.90
N ALA A 347 -25.20 13.55 -18.82
CA ALA A 347 -26.56 14.02 -18.93
C ALA A 347 -26.56 15.42 -19.59
N PRO A 348 -27.47 15.70 -20.53
CA PRO A 348 -27.68 17.03 -21.08
C PRO A 348 -27.76 18.11 -19.99
N ASP A 349 -27.13 19.27 -20.21
CA ASP A 349 -27.01 20.34 -19.20
C ASP A 349 -28.37 20.79 -18.62
N ASP A 350 -29.43 20.77 -19.43
CA ASP A 350 -30.79 21.11 -19.02
C ASP A 350 -31.38 20.12 -18.00
N LEU A 351 -31.04 18.83 -18.12
CA LEU A 351 -31.40 17.80 -17.15
C LEU A 351 -30.47 17.80 -15.93
N ARG A 352 -29.17 17.99 -16.16
CA ARG A 352 -28.14 18.00 -15.10
C ARG A 352 -28.31 19.15 -14.12
N LEU A 353 -28.64 20.35 -14.62
CA LEU A 353 -28.82 21.56 -13.80
C LEU A 353 -30.18 21.62 -13.09
N ARG A 354 -31.13 20.75 -13.48
CA ARG A 354 -32.47 20.64 -12.87
C ARG A 354 -32.85 19.17 -12.67
N PRO A 355 -32.16 18.47 -11.77
CA PRO A 355 -32.44 17.07 -11.51
C PRO A 355 -33.87 16.90 -10.97
N PRO A 356 -34.56 15.79 -11.32
CA PRO A 356 -35.86 15.48 -10.73
C PRO A 356 -35.80 15.41 -9.20
N ALA A 357 -36.83 15.93 -8.51
CA ALA A 357 -36.86 16.02 -7.05
C ALA A 357 -36.69 14.65 -6.35
N GLU A 358 -37.11 13.58 -7.01
CA GLU A 358 -36.97 12.19 -6.56
C GLU A 358 -35.52 11.67 -6.53
N PHE A 359 -34.55 12.42 -7.06
CA PHE A 359 -33.12 12.12 -6.99
C PHE A 359 -32.36 13.08 -6.06
N MET A 360 -33.07 13.93 -5.32
CA MET A 360 -32.44 14.75 -4.29
C MET A 360 -32.11 13.89 -3.08
N TYR A 361 -30.90 14.04 -2.55
CA TYR A 361 -30.49 13.36 -1.32
C TYR A 361 -31.20 13.98 -0.13
N GLU A 362 -31.76 13.15 0.74
CA GLU A 362 -32.41 13.60 1.98
C GLU A 362 -31.54 13.27 3.19
N THR A 363 -31.21 12.00 3.39
CA THR A 363 -30.38 11.50 4.50
C THR A 363 -29.68 10.21 4.08
N SER A 364 -28.72 9.71 4.86
CA SER A 364 -28.05 8.40 4.65
C SER A 364 -29.00 7.19 4.64
N PHE A 365 -30.26 7.37 5.04
CA PHE A 365 -31.36 6.41 4.88
C PHE A 365 -32.38 6.90 3.85
N TRP A 366 -31.94 7.33 2.65
CA TRP A 366 -32.87 7.88 1.66
C TRP A 366 -33.84 6.82 1.10
N PRO A 367 -35.11 7.15 0.80
CA PRO A 367 -36.15 6.18 0.44
C PRO A 367 -35.80 5.25 -0.75
N ARG A 368 -35.05 5.74 -1.74
CA ARG A 368 -34.57 4.93 -2.88
C ARG A 368 -33.52 3.89 -2.52
N PHE A 369 -32.76 4.04 -1.44
CA PHE A 369 -31.87 2.97 -0.96
C PHE A 369 -32.67 1.68 -0.69
N TRP A 370 -33.83 1.81 -0.04
CA TRP A 370 -34.75 0.70 0.22
C TRP A 370 -35.52 0.25 -1.03
N GLY A 371 -35.90 1.18 -1.93
CA GLY A 371 -36.46 0.82 -3.25
C GLY A 371 -35.50 -0.05 -4.07
N ASN A 372 -34.23 0.36 -4.15
CA ASN A 372 -33.17 -0.34 -4.86
C ASN A 372 -32.80 -1.68 -4.20
N LEU A 373 -32.92 -1.77 -2.87
CA LEU A 373 -32.78 -3.01 -2.12
C LEU A 373 -33.90 -4.01 -2.42
N LEU A 374 -35.15 -3.55 -2.56
CA LEU A 374 -36.32 -4.39 -2.83
C LEU A 374 -36.36 -4.95 -4.27
N HIS A 375 -35.64 -4.32 -5.21
CA HIS A 375 -35.46 -4.80 -6.59
C HIS A 375 -34.25 -5.74 -6.76
N ALA A 376 -33.40 -5.89 -5.74
CA ALA A 376 -32.28 -6.82 -5.77
C ALA A 376 -32.76 -8.25 -5.48
N ASN A 377 -32.61 -9.16 -6.44
CA ASN A 377 -32.74 -10.60 -6.17
C ASN A 377 -31.51 -11.04 -5.36
N ILE A 378 -31.67 -11.19 -4.05
CA ILE A 378 -30.62 -11.59 -3.11
C ILE A 378 -30.55 -13.14 -3.06
N PRO A 379 -29.49 -13.79 -3.55
CA PRO A 379 -29.20 -15.16 -3.15
C PRO A 379 -28.70 -15.13 -1.70
N LYS A 380 -29.41 -15.80 -0.80
CA LYS A 380 -28.93 -16.01 0.58
C LYS A 380 -27.78 -17.02 0.55
N GLY A 381 -26.55 -16.53 0.67
CA GLY A 381 -25.38 -17.35 0.97
C GLY A 381 -25.35 -17.69 2.46
N ASN A 382 -25.31 -18.98 2.78
CA ASN A 382 -25.14 -19.46 4.15
C ASN A 382 -23.75 -19.09 4.67
N SER A 383 -23.72 -18.44 5.83
CA SER A 383 -22.53 -18.30 6.67
C SER A 383 -22.14 -19.66 7.25
N GLY A 384 -20.89 -20.07 7.02
CA GLY A 384 -20.34 -21.28 7.63
C GLY A 384 -19.10 -21.79 6.92
N GLY A 385 -17.95 -21.17 7.22
CA GLY A 385 -16.66 -21.64 6.74
C GLY A 385 -15.55 -21.13 7.64
N SER A 386 -15.27 -21.86 8.72
CA SER A 386 -14.06 -21.71 9.52
C SER A 386 -12.85 -22.01 8.63
N GLY A 387 -12.17 -20.96 8.18
CA GLY A 387 -10.91 -21.09 7.46
C GLY A 387 -9.86 -21.74 8.36
N PRO A 388 -8.99 -22.61 7.83
CA PRO A 388 -7.92 -23.21 8.61
C PRO A 388 -6.91 -22.13 9.01
N GLN A 389 -6.78 -21.90 10.31
CA GLN A 389 -5.68 -21.13 10.89
C GLN A 389 -4.36 -21.87 10.59
N PRO A 390 -3.34 -21.21 10.02
CA PRO A 390 -2.01 -21.78 9.94
C PRO A 390 -1.45 -21.97 11.36
N SER A 391 -0.96 -23.16 11.67
CA SER A 391 -0.31 -23.45 12.95
C SER A 391 0.91 -22.53 13.16
N GLU A 392 0.94 -21.83 14.30
CA GLU A 392 1.96 -20.83 14.67
C GLU A 392 3.41 -21.34 14.65
N SER A 393 3.66 -22.66 14.60
CA SER A 393 5.01 -23.23 14.69
C SER A 393 5.87 -23.13 13.41
N ASP A 394 5.27 -22.91 12.23
CA ASP A 394 6.01 -22.91 10.95
C ASP A 394 6.60 -21.52 10.57
N VAL A 395 6.22 -20.43 11.25
CA VAL A 395 6.51 -19.04 10.84
C VAL A 395 7.79 -18.45 11.48
N PHE A 396 8.27 -19.01 12.58
CA PHE A 396 9.34 -18.42 13.41
C PHE A 396 10.77 -18.82 13.06
N ARG A 397 11.01 -19.54 11.96
CA ARG A 397 12.37 -20.03 11.65
C ARG A 397 13.33 -18.89 11.27
N PRO A 398 14.53 -18.79 11.86
CA PRO A 398 15.52 -17.79 11.49
C PRO A 398 16.06 -18.04 10.08
N TYR A 399 16.52 -16.98 9.40
CA TYR A 399 17.16 -17.11 8.08
C TYR A 399 18.46 -17.91 8.18
N CYS A 400 18.77 -18.70 7.14
CA CYS A 400 20.09 -19.31 7.00
C CYS A 400 21.15 -18.23 6.76
N THR A 401 22.37 -18.51 7.21
CA THR A 401 23.51 -17.61 7.00
C THR A 401 23.90 -17.54 5.52
N GLN A 402 24.55 -16.44 5.13
CA GLN A 402 25.10 -16.25 3.79
C GLN A 402 26.07 -17.38 3.41
N ALA A 403 26.99 -17.72 4.31
CA ALA A 403 27.96 -18.79 4.09
C ALA A 403 27.29 -20.16 3.90
N CYS A 404 26.26 -20.47 4.70
CA CYS A 404 25.46 -21.69 4.55
C CYS A 404 24.80 -21.78 3.17
N LEU A 405 24.15 -20.71 2.70
CA LEU A 405 23.48 -20.72 1.40
C LEU A 405 24.49 -20.79 0.25
N ARG A 406 25.64 -20.12 0.37
CA ARG A 406 26.73 -20.20 -0.62
C ARG A 406 27.31 -21.61 -0.72
N GLY A 407 27.44 -22.32 0.40
CA GLY A 407 27.91 -23.72 0.44
C GLY A 407 27.02 -24.71 -0.33
N THR A 408 25.79 -24.33 -0.68
CA THR A 408 24.90 -25.19 -1.47
C THR A 408 25.29 -25.26 -2.95
N PHE A 409 26.10 -24.35 -3.48
CA PHE A 409 26.54 -24.42 -4.89
C PHE A 409 27.39 -25.66 -5.17
N GLU A 410 28.31 -26.00 -4.26
CA GLU A 410 29.25 -27.13 -4.41
C GLU A 410 28.98 -28.28 -3.44
N LYS A 411 27.85 -28.23 -2.70
CA LYS A 411 27.52 -29.15 -1.61
C LYS A 411 28.64 -29.25 -0.57
N ASP A 412 29.11 -28.09 -0.12
CA ASP A 412 30.21 -27.92 0.83
C ASP A 412 29.86 -28.34 2.26
N LEU A 413 30.84 -28.20 3.15
CA LEU A 413 30.66 -28.37 4.59
C LEU A 413 29.57 -27.43 5.13
N LEU A 414 28.78 -27.92 6.07
CA LEU A 414 27.76 -27.12 6.73
C LEU A 414 28.39 -25.98 7.54
N ASP A 415 27.82 -24.78 7.44
CA ASP A 415 28.17 -23.66 8.32
C ASP A 415 27.63 -23.91 9.72
N GLN A 416 28.53 -24.03 10.70
CA GLN A 416 28.18 -24.29 12.10
C GLN A 416 27.44 -23.11 12.75
N ASN A 417 27.54 -21.91 12.18
CA ASN A 417 26.81 -20.73 12.65
C ASN A 417 25.39 -20.65 12.08
N CYS A 418 25.01 -21.53 11.15
CA CYS A 418 23.66 -21.54 10.61
C CYS A 418 22.68 -22.09 11.67
N PRO A 419 21.62 -21.34 12.01
CA PRO A 419 20.66 -21.78 13.03
C PRO A 419 19.81 -22.99 12.59
N ASN A 420 19.86 -23.35 11.30
CA ASN A 420 19.12 -24.47 10.71
C ASN A 420 20.05 -25.60 10.23
N ALA A 421 21.34 -25.59 10.60
CA ALA A 421 22.36 -26.52 10.07
C ALA A 421 22.00 -27.99 10.28
N ASP A 422 21.37 -28.30 11.42
CA ASP A 422 20.92 -29.64 11.82
C ASP A 422 19.95 -30.30 10.83
N GLN A 423 19.24 -29.50 10.04
CA GLN A 423 18.24 -29.96 9.08
C GLN A 423 18.77 -30.03 7.65
N HIS A 424 19.96 -29.49 7.39
CA HIS A 424 20.57 -29.46 6.06
C HIS A 424 21.32 -30.76 5.71
N GLY A 425 21.81 -31.47 6.73
CA GLY A 425 22.60 -32.69 6.62
C GLY A 425 23.41 -33.01 7.88
N VAL A 426 24.41 -33.90 7.77
CA VAL A 426 25.28 -34.28 8.90
C VAL A 426 26.62 -33.54 8.86
N VAL A 427 27.28 -33.52 7.70
CA VAL A 427 28.62 -32.93 7.53
C VAL A 427 28.65 -31.94 6.36
N LYS A 428 27.92 -32.25 5.29
CA LYS A 428 27.81 -31.45 4.06
C LYS A 428 26.35 -31.23 3.68
N HIS A 429 26.10 -30.23 2.84
CA HIS A 429 24.79 -29.99 2.25
C HIS A 429 24.34 -31.19 1.40
N GLN A 430 23.12 -31.70 1.64
CA GLN A 430 22.60 -32.84 0.88
C GLN A 430 22.09 -32.45 -0.52
N ILE A 431 21.63 -31.21 -0.67
CA ILE A 431 21.01 -30.69 -1.89
C ILE A 431 21.74 -29.44 -2.39
N SER A 432 21.76 -29.27 -3.71
CA SER A 432 22.35 -28.10 -4.36
C SER A 432 21.40 -26.91 -4.37
N SER A 433 21.91 -25.72 -4.68
CA SER A 433 21.07 -24.52 -4.90
C SER A 433 19.97 -24.75 -5.94
N GLN A 434 20.27 -25.46 -7.03
CA GLN A 434 19.28 -25.79 -8.06
C GLN A 434 18.20 -26.74 -7.54
N GLU A 435 18.60 -27.77 -6.78
CA GLU A 435 17.65 -28.70 -6.14
C GLU A 435 16.76 -27.96 -5.11
N ILE A 436 17.29 -26.94 -4.43
CA ILE A 436 16.51 -26.07 -3.54
C ILE A 436 15.45 -25.31 -4.35
N CYS A 437 15.82 -24.68 -5.47
CA CYS A 437 14.88 -23.97 -6.35
C CYS A 437 13.74 -24.89 -6.83
N ASP A 438 14.09 -26.08 -7.33
CA ASP A 438 13.12 -27.04 -7.86
C ASP A 438 12.14 -27.52 -6.79
N ARG A 439 12.67 -27.90 -5.62
CA ARG A 439 11.85 -28.37 -4.48
C ARG A 439 11.01 -27.26 -3.87
N MET A 440 11.50 -26.02 -3.86
CA MET A 440 10.73 -24.86 -3.39
C MET A 440 9.52 -24.61 -4.31
N ASN A 441 9.71 -24.71 -5.62
CA ASN A 441 8.62 -24.59 -6.58
C ASN A 441 7.58 -25.72 -6.44
N GLU A 442 8.02 -26.95 -6.20
CA GLU A 442 7.12 -28.06 -5.87
C GLU A 442 6.39 -27.87 -4.54
N GLN A 443 7.06 -27.35 -3.51
CA GLN A 443 6.42 -27.02 -2.23
C GLN A 443 5.33 -25.95 -2.43
N LEU A 444 5.63 -24.90 -3.20
CA LEU A 444 4.69 -23.83 -3.53
C LEU A 444 3.45 -24.37 -4.28
N ARG A 445 3.68 -25.27 -5.25
CA ARG A 445 2.63 -25.95 -6.01
C ARG A 445 1.73 -26.79 -5.10
N ALA A 446 2.31 -27.51 -4.14
CA ALA A 446 1.56 -28.36 -3.22
C ALA A 446 0.77 -27.55 -2.20
N ASN A 447 1.34 -26.46 -1.68
CA ASN A 447 0.68 -25.56 -0.73
C ASN A 447 1.31 -24.15 -0.77
N ARG A 448 0.50 -23.13 -1.09
CA ARG A 448 0.97 -21.74 -1.24
C ARG A 448 1.30 -21.02 0.07
N TYR A 449 0.95 -21.60 1.21
CA TYR A 449 1.11 -20.99 2.53
C TYR A 449 2.19 -21.67 3.36
N ARG A 450 2.32 -22.99 3.25
CA ARG A 450 3.21 -23.75 4.13
C ARG A 450 4.68 -23.46 3.81
N GLY A 451 5.38 -22.88 4.78
CA GLY A 451 6.77 -22.45 4.60
C GLY A 451 6.93 -21.18 3.78
N PHE A 452 5.86 -20.44 3.47
CA PHE A 452 5.92 -19.16 2.78
C PHE A 452 5.24 -18.07 3.61
N GLN A 453 5.90 -16.93 3.76
CA GLN A 453 5.36 -15.77 4.44
C GLN A 453 5.56 -14.56 3.54
N GLN A 454 4.44 -13.95 3.11
CA GLN A 454 4.49 -12.64 2.49
C GLN A 454 4.96 -11.64 3.55
N LEU A 455 6.05 -10.94 3.26
CA LEU A 455 6.59 -9.96 4.21
C LEU A 455 5.83 -8.63 4.15
N HIS A 456 4.93 -8.51 3.17
CA HIS A 456 4.23 -7.29 2.75
C HIS A 456 5.18 -6.12 2.48
N ILE A 457 6.40 -6.46 2.09
CA ILE A 457 7.45 -5.52 1.71
C ILE A 457 7.36 -5.33 0.19
N THR A 458 6.91 -4.16 -0.27
CA THR A 458 6.99 -3.78 -1.68
C THR A 458 8.19 -2.85 -1.91
N GLY A 459 9.14 -3.31 -2.71
CA GLY A 459 10.16 -2.44 -3.29
C GLY A 459 9.59 -1.69 -4.49
N ARG A 460 10.40 -0.81 -5.11
CA ARG A 460 10.03 -0.15 -6.37
C ARG A 460 9.64 -1.17 -7.46
N VAL A 461 10.21 -2.39 -7.40
CA VAL A 461 10.18 -3.37 -8.51
C VAL A 461 9.71 -4.79 -8.12
N CYS A 462 9.65 -5.13 -6.82
CA CYS A 462 9.41 -6.51 -6.39
C CYS A 462 8.62 -6.65 -5.08
N TYR A 463 8.13 -7.87 -4.85
CA TYR A 463 7.45 -8.29 -3.64
C TYR A 463 8.32 -9.31 -2.89
N LEU A 464 8.54 -9.11 -1.59
CA LEU A 464 9.41 -10.00 -0.82
C LEU A 464 8.63 -11.02 0.01
N LEU A 465 9.07 -12.27 -0.06
CA LEU A 465 8.60 -13.35 0.79
C LEU A 465 9.76 -13.88 1.62
N LYS A 466 9.45 -14.37 2.81
CA LYS A 466 10.29 -15.30 3.53
C LYS A 466 9.84 -16.72 3.19
N ALA A 467 10.79 -17.58 2.84
CA ALA A 467 10.52 -18.95 2.46
C ALA A 467 11.40 -19.92 3.24
N THR A 468 10.80 -21.00 3.72
CA THR A 468 11.48 -22.15 4.33
C THR A 468 11.19 -23.39 3.50
N LEU A 469 12.23 -24.05 3.01
CA LEU A 469 12.13 -25.37 2.41
C LEU A 469 11.97 -26.40 3.52
N LEU A 470 10.73 -26.82 3.79
CA LEU A 470 10.38 -27.61 4.97
C LEU A 470 11.06 -28.98 5.00
N SER A 471 11.41 -29.52 3.84
CA SER A 471 12.08 -30.82 3.72
C SER A 471 13.52 -30.82 4.26
N HIS A 472 14.22 -29.67 4.21
CA HIS A 472 15.65 -29.58 4.56
C HIS A 472 16.00 -28.34 5.41
N GLY A 473 15.00 -27.61 5.91
CA GLY A 473 15.19 -26.47 6.83
C GLY A 473 15.79 -25.20 6.24
N TYR A 474 16.14 -25.15 4.95
CA TYR A 474 16.72 -23.94 4.34
C TYR A 474 15.73 -22.79 4.38
N THR A 475 16.11 -21.69 5.02
CA THR A 475 15.27 -20.49 5.18
C THR A 475 15.93 -19.30 4.50
N MET A 476 15.23 -18.65 3.58
CA MET A 476 15.75 -17.59 2.70
C MET A 476 14.68 -16.56 2.33
N LEU A 477 15.09 -15.55 1.59
CA LEU A 477 14.21 -14.54 0.99
C LEU A 477 13.85 -14.94 -0.44
N ILE A 478 12.64 -14.60 -0.89
CA ILE A 478 12.25 -14.66 -2.30
C ILE A 478 11.90 -13.24 -2.76
N LYS A 479 12.55 -12.79 -3.83
CA LYS A 479 12.16 -11.60 -4.60
C LYS A 479 11.24 -12.04 -5.72
N ALA A 480 9.94 -11.76 -5.60
CA ALA A 480 8.92 -12.12 -6.57
C ALA A 480 8.53 -10.92 -7.46
N THR A 481 8.25 -11.18 -8.74
CA THR A 481 7.83 -10.13 -9.69
C THR A 481 6.87 -10.66 -10.76
N SER A 482 6.20 -9.73 -11.45
CA SER A 482 5.24 -10.01 -12.52
C SER A 482 5.88 -10.02 -13.92
N MET A 483 5.13 -10.49 -14.92
CA MET A 483 5.56 -10.55 -16.33
C MET A 483 6.07 -9.19 -16.85
N ARG A 484 5.36 -8.10 -16.51
CA ARG A 484 5.68 -6.73 -16.96
C ARG A 484 7.12 -6.31 -16.61
N ARG A 485 7.71 -6.92 -15.57
CA ARG A 485 9.04 -6.61 -15.04
C ARG A 485 10.09 -7.70 -15.36
N SER A 486 9.76 -8.63 -16.25
CA SER A 486 10.63 -9.75 -16.64
C SER A 486 12.04 -9.30 -17.04
N ARG A 487 12.18 -8.22 -17.82
CA ARG A 487 13.50 -7.72 -18.25
C ARG A 487 14.42 -7.37 -17.07
N ARG A 488 13.88 -6.81 -15.99
CA ARG A 488 14.67 -6.36 -14.83
C ARG A 488 15.12 -7.53 -13.96
N ILE A 489 14.23 -8.46 -13.63
CA ILE A 489 14.59 -9.63 -12.80
C ILE A 489 15.60 -10.54 -13.49
N HIS A 490 15.53 -10.67 -14.83
CA HIS A 490 16.53 -11.42 -15.59
C HIS A 490 17.88 -10.67 -15.68
N ALA A 491 17.87 -9.34 -15.78
CA ALA A 491 19.09 -8.54 -15.72
C ALA A 491 19.76 -8.69 -14.34
N GLU A 492 18.99 -8.63 -13.27
CA GLU A 492 19.47 -8.84 -11.91
C GLU A 492 20.05 -10.25 -11.72
N LEU A 493 19.36 -11.31 -12.18
CA LEU A 493 19.87 -12.67 -12.13
C LEU A 493 21.22 -12.81 -12.86
N LYS A 494 21.31 -12.27 -14.08
CA LYS A 494 22.55 -12.27 -14.87
C LYS A 494 23.69 -11.52 -14.15
N ASN A 495 23.36 -10.45 -13.45
CA ASN A 495 24.35 -9.69 -12.68
C ASN A 495 24.85 -10.48 -11.46
N TYR A 496 23.99 -11.25 -10.79
CA TYR A 496 24.42 -12.21 -9.77
C TYR A 496 25.36 -13.29 -10.33
N GLU A 497 25.06 -13.82 -11.53
CA GLU A 497 25.91 -14.80 -12.23
C GLU A 497 27.28 -14.24 -12.63
N ASN A 498 27.35 -12.95 -12.97
CA ASN A 498 28.61 -12.28 -13.31
C ASN A 498 29.45 -11.90 -12.07
N LEU A 499 28.82 -11.75 -10.90
CA LEU A 499 29.43 -11.25 -9.66
C LEU A 499 29.52 -12.35 -8.59
N MET A 500 29.78 -13.60 -9.00
CA MET A 500 29.88 -14.76 -8.09
C MET A 500 30.89 -14.57 -6.95
N SER A 501 31.99 -13.84 -7.19
CA SER A 501 32.99 -13.55 -6.14
C SER A 501 32.42 -12.72 -4.99
N LEU A 502 31.49 -11.80 -5.29
CA LEU A 502 30.92 -10.85 -4.32
C LEU A 502 29.75 -11.42 -3.49
N GLN A 503 29.14 -12.54 -3.92
CA GLN A 503 27.97 -13.12 -3.26
C GLN A 503 28.27 -13.60 -1.84
N GLY A 504 27.46 -13.17 -0.87
CA GLY A 504 27.69 -13.47 0.55
C GLY A 504 28.72 -12.56 1.24
N CYS A 505 29.29 -11.62 0.51
CA CYS A 505 30.26 -10.64 1.03
C CYS A 505 29.78 -9.20 0.86
N GLN A 506 29.51 -8.78 -0.38
CA GLN A 506 29.07 -7.42 -0.72
C GLN A 506 27.66 -7.40 -1.34
N ILE A 507 27.20 -8.55 -1.84
CA ILE A 507 25.86 -8.72 -2.40
C ILE A 507 25.24 -10.00 -1.82
N PRO A 508 23.89 -10.13 -1.80
CA PRO A 508 23.23 -11.35 -1.37
C PRO A 508 23.71 -12.60 -2.15
N VAL A 509 23.65 -13.77 -1.52
CA VAL A 509 23.74 -15.04 -2.25
C VAL A 509 22.43 -15.27 -3.01
N CYS A 510 22.54 -15.46 -4.32
CA CYS A 510 21.45 -15.78 -5.24
C CYS A 510 21.49 -17.25 -5.60
N LEU A 511 20.54 -18.03 -5.09
CA LEU A 511 20.48 -19.49 -5.32
C LEU A 511 19.98 -19.85 -6.72
N GLY A 512 19.24 -18.94 -7.33
CA GLY A 512 18.60 -19.12 -8.64
C GLY A 512 17.19 -18.55 -8.67
N MET A 513 16.49 -18.83 -9.77
CA MET A 513 15.15 -18.33 -10.03
C MET A 513 14.26 -19.46 -10.53
N PHE A 514 12.97 -19.45 -10.15
CA PHE A 514 11.97 -20.30 -10.74
C PHE A 514 10.72 -19.52 -11.16
N SER A 515 9.96 -20.10 -12.10
CA SER A 515 8.60 -19.65 -12.41
C SER A 515 7.60 -20.51 -11.64
N PRO A 516 6.67 -19.92 -10.86
CA PRO A 516 5.70 -20.67 -10.08
C PRO A 516 4.88 -21.64 -10.93
N LYS A 517 4.83 -22.92 -10.53
CA LYS A 517 4.00 -23.96 -11.19
C LYS A 517 2.50 -23.85 -10.90
N ILE A 518 2.11 -22.92 -10.04
CA ILE A 518 0.74 -22.56 -9.67
C ILE A 518 0.64 -21.03 -9.63
N PRO A 519 -0.49 -20.42 -10.01
CA PRO A 519 -0.68 -18.99 -9.82
C PRO A 519 -0.43 -18.60 -8.37
N TYR A 520 0.47 -17.63 -8.20
CA TYR A 520 0.79 -17.06 -6.91
C TYR A 520 0.56 -15.56 -6.96
N TRP A 521 -0.27 -15.06 -6.05
CA TRP A 521 -0.75 -13.70 -6.03
C TRP A 521 -0.11 -12.92 -4.89
N TYR A 522 0.31 -11.69 -5.16
CA TYR A 522 0.82 -10.80 -4.14
C TYR A 522 0.22 -9.41 -4.37
N HIS A 523 -0.60 -8.94 -3.42
CA HIS A 523 -1.34 -7.67 -3.53
C HIS A 523 -2.04 -7.52 -4.90
N GLY A 524 -2.79 -8.53 -5.34
CA GLY A 524 -3.53 -8.49 -6.61
C GLY A 524 -2.71 -8.75 -7.86
N VAL A 525 -1.38 -8.79 -7.76
CA VAL A 525 -0.49 -9.01 -8.91
C VAL A 525 -0.07 -10.47 -8.97
N ARG A 526 -0.15 -11.09 -10.16
CA ARG A 526 0.35 -12.45 -10.39
C ARG A 526 1.88 -12.46 -10.48
N MET A 527 2.50 -13.27 -9.63
CA MET A 527 3.94 -13.48 -9.62
C MET A 527 4.32 -14.53 -10.66
N GLU A 528 5.25 -14.18 -11.54
CA GLU A 528 5.70 -15.01 -12.67
C GLU A 528 7.12 -15.52 -12.47
N TYR A 529 7.93 -14.76 -11.72
CA TYR A 529 9.31 -15.06 -11.45
C TYR A 529 9.60 -14.89 -9.96
N MET A 530 10.27 -15.86 -9.36
CA MET A 530 10.68 -15.88 -7.96
C MET A 530 12.18 -16.14 -7.87
N LEU A 531 12.94 -15.12 -7.49
CA LEU A 531 14.40 -15.15 -7.31
C LEU A 531 14.73 -15.43 -5.84
N LEU A 532 15.54 -16.46 -5.57
CA LEU A 532 15.86 -16.91 -4.22
C LEU A 532 17.16 -16.26 -3.74
N LEU A 533 17.06 -15.47 -2.68
CA LEU A 533 18.15 -14.68 -2.13
C LEU A 533 18.37 -15.00 -0.65
N SER A 534 19.62 -14.93 -0.20
CA SER A 534 19.94 -14.86 1.24
C SER A 534 19.39 -13.60 1.88
N TRP A 535 19.12 -13.65 3.19
CA TRP A 535 18.90 -12.44 3.96
C TRP A 535 20.22 -11.67 4.16
N SER A 536 20.20 -10.36 3.93
CA SER A 536 21.42 -9.52 3.84
C SER A 536 21.42 -8.30 4.76
N GLY A 537 20.50 -8.21 5.72
CA GLY A 537 20.49 -7.13 6.71
C GLY A 537 19.20 -6.32 6.77
N ILE A 538 19.32 -5.16 7.42
CA ILE A 538 18.24 -4.19 7.67
C ILE A 538 18.57 -2.86 6.99
N ARG A 539 17.55 -2.07 6.68
CA ARG A 539 17.75 -0.71 6.17
C ARG A 539 18.25 0.20 7.28
N THR A 540 19.20 1.07 6.95
CA THR A 540 19.64 2.16 7.82
C THR A 540 18.70 3.36 7.66
N GLU A 541 18.12 3.83 8.76
CA GLU A 541 17.21 5.00 8.77
C GLU A 541 17.97 6.32 8.60
N GLU A 542 17.30 7.34 8.04
CA GLU A 542 17.87 8.67 7.73
C GLU A 542 18.21 9.52 8.97
N HIS A 543 17.80 9.12 10.17
CA HIS A 543 18.04 9.87 11.40
C HIS A 543 19.35 9.45 12.09
N ALA A 544 20.47 9.60 11.39
CA ALA A 544 21.80 9.34 11.93
C ALA A 544 22.41 10.62 12.57
N THR A 545 23.15 10.46 13.67
CA THR A 545 23.99 11.53 14.23
C THR A 545 25.17 11.83 13.28
N LEU A 546 25.80 13.00 13.39
CA LEU A 546 26.90 13.40 12.50
C LEU A 546 28.05 12.38 12.45
N GLU A 547 28.38 11.77 13.58
CA GLU A 547 29.42 10.73 13.69
C GLU A 547 29.00 9.42 12.99
N THR A 548 27.73 9.04 13.12
CA THR A 548 27.17 7.89 12.40
C THR A 548 27.17 8.14 10.89
N CYS A 549 26.90 9.36 10.42
CA CYS A 549 26.97 9.69 8.99
C CYS A 549 28.37 9.47 8.40
N GLN A 550 29.43 9.90 9.08
CA GLN A 550 30.81 9.72 8.60
C GLN A 550 31.21 8.24 8.51
N PHE A 551 30.79 7.43 9.49
CA PHE A 551 31.00 5.98 9.46
C PHE A 551 30.26 5.33 8.27
N LEU A 552 28.99 5.67 8.06
CA LEU A 552 28.18 5.13 6.96
C LEU A 552 28.73 5.56 5.59
N GLU A 553 29.20 6.79 5.44
CA GLU A 553 29.86 7.26 4.20
C GLU A 553 31.14 6.47 3.92
N HIS A 554 31.96 6.21 4.94
CA HIS A 554 33.18 5.42 4.78
C HIS A 554 32.91 3.97 4.36
N GLU A 555 31.92 3.32 4.97
CA GLU A 555 31.51 1.96 4.58
C GLU A 555 30.88 1.93 3.18
N MET A 556 30.14 2.98 2.79
CA MET A 556 29.63 3.12 1.43
C MET A 556 30.77 3.24 0.41
N GLN A 557 31.81 4.01 0.71
CA GLN A 557 32.98 4.15 -0.17
C GLN A 557 33.69 2.79 -0.36
N LYS A 558 33.90 2.03 0.72
CA LYS A 558 34.47 0.67 0.63
C LYS A 558 33.66 -0.24 -0.28
N LEU A 559 32.33 -0.17 -0.20
CA LEU A 559 31.44 -0.95 -1.04
C LEU A 559 31.59 -0.53 -2.52
N GLN A 560 31.64 0.76 -2.80
CA GLN A 560 31.83 1.29 -4.15
C GLN A 560 33.19 0.90 -4.75
N ASP A 561 34.26 1.00 -3.96
CA ASP A 561 35.61 0.63 -4.40
C ASP A 561 35.67 -0.84 -4.82
N LYS A 562 35.06 -1.75 -4.03
CA LYS A 562 34.96 -3.18 -4.40
C LYS A 562 34.18 -3.42 -5.68
N PHE A 563 33.12 -2.66 -5.93
CA PHE A 563 32.36 -2.76 -7.18
C PHE A 563 33.20 -2.28 -8.37
N GLN A 564 33.95 -1.19 -8.20
CA GLN A 564 34.86 -0.67 -9.23
C GLN A 564 36.00 -1.63 -9.55
N GLU A 565 36.57 -2.30 -8.54
CA GLU A 565 37.58 -3.36 -8.72
C GLU A 565 37.06 -4.51 -9.62
N HIS A 566 35.76 -4.78 -9.55
CA HIS A 566 35.09 -5.79 -10.37
C HIS A 566 34.56 -5.21 -11.70
N GLY A 567 34.91 -3.96 -12.03
CA GLY A 567 34.55 -3.29 -13.28
C GLY A 567 33.09 -2.86 -13.36
N VAL A 568 32.43 -2.67 -12.22
CA VAL A 568 30.99 -2.37 -12.16
C VAL A 568 30.71 -1.08 -11.38
N ILE A 569 29.73 -0.31 -11.86
CA ILE A 569 29.19 0.85 -11.17
C ILE A 569 27.68 0.69 -11.02
N GLN A 570 27.16 0.86 -9.82
CA GLN A 570 25.71 0.90 -9.56
C GLN A 570 25.17 2.30 -9.87
N ARG A 571 24.17 2.40 -10.75
CA ARG A 571 23.61 3.71 -11.15
C ARG A 571 22.76 4.35 -10.06
N ASP A 572 22.11 3.53 -9.24
CA ASP A 572 21.29 3.96 -8.11
C ASP A 572 21.97 3.60 -6.77
N ALA A 573 23.08 4.27 -6.47
CA ALA A 573 23.88 4.07 -5.24
C ALA A 573 23.31 4.82 -4.02
N ALA A 574 21.99 4.98 -3.95
CA ALA A 574 21.34 5.61 -2.79
C ALA A 574 21.25 4.63 -1.61
N PHE A 575 21.28 5.15 -0.37
CA PHE A 575 21.17 4.34 0.86
C PHE A 575 19.94 3.42 0.90
N ARG A 576 18.87 3.76 0.17
CA ARG A 576 17.68 2.89 0.01
C ARG A 576 17.99 1.51 -0.61
N ASN A 577 19.09 1.37 -1.35
CA ASN A 577 19.53 0.16 -2.03
C ASN A 577 20.71 -0.52 -1.30
N VAL A 578 20.98 -0.10 -0.06
CA VAL A 578 22.04 -0.66 0.78
C VAL A 578 21.44 -1.15 2.09
N LEU A 579 21.86 -2.35 2.50
CA LEU A 579 21.46 -2.96 3.76
C LEU A 579 22.66 -3.09 4.68
N TRP A 580 22.49 -2.77 5.95
CA TRP A 580 23.46 -3.07 6.99
C TRP A 580 23.24 -4.48 7.51
N ASN A 581 24.26 -5.33 7.38
CA ASN A 581 24.24 -6.68 7.94
C ASN A 581 24.97 -6.67 9.30
N PRO A 582 24.26 -6.85 10.42
CA PRO A 582 24.88 -6.81 11.75
C PRO A 582 25.81 -8.01 12.00
N MET A 583 25.59 -9.14 11.32
CA MET A 583 26.41 -10.34 11.51
C MET A 583 27.79 -10.21 10.86
N SER A 584 27.86 -9.58 9.70
CA SER A 584 29.13 -9.34 8.99
C SER A 584 29.71 -7.95 9.25
N GLN A 585 28.97 -7.10 9.97
CA GLN A 585 29.29 -5.68 10.21
C GLN A 585 29.71 -4.96 8.92
N SER A 586 28.95 -5.15 7.86
CA SER A 586 29.26 -4.59 6.54
C SER A 586 28.01 -4.25 5.75
N PHE A 587 28.17 -3.34 4.78
CA PHE A 587 27.10 -3.05 3.84
C PHE A 587 26.97 -4.08 2.73
N PHE A 588 25.71 -4.35 2.39
CA PHE A 588 25.30 -5.16 1.27
C PHE A 588 24.55 -4.32 0.26
N MET A 589 24.98 -4.34 -0.99
CA MET A 589 24.24 -3.75 -2.10
C MET A 589 23.11 -4.71 -2.51
N ILE A 590 21.91 -4.18 -2.62
CA ILE A 590 20.73 -4.87 -3.17
C ILE A 590 20.26 -4.18 -4.46
N ASP A 591 19.30 -4.79 -5.13
CA ASP A 591 18.69 -4.24 -6.35
C ASP A 591 19.71 -4.08 -7.50
N LEU A 592 20.30 -5.20 -7.92
CA LEU A 592 21.38 -5.26 -8.91
C LEU A 592 20.88 -5.14 -10.36
N GLU A 593 19.68 -4.61 -10.58
CA GLU A 593 19.04 -4.51 -11.89
C GLU A 593 19.62 -3.39 -12.78
N ASP A 594 20.21 -2.35 -12.19
CA ASP A 594 20.71 -1.14 -12.88
C ASP A 594 22.25 -0.97 -12.82
N LEU A 595 22.99 -2.06 -12.98
CA LEU A 595 24.45 -2.04 -13.03
C LEU A 595 25.00 -1.58 -14.40
N LYS A 596 26.08 -0.81 -14.38
CA LYS A 596 26.88 -0.42 -15.56
C LYS A 596 28.26 -1.08 -15.50
N TYR A 597 28.57 -1.90 -16.50
CA TYR A 597 29.92 -2.43 -16.68
C TYR A 597 30.82 -1.37 -17.33
N VAL A 598 32.00 -1.17 -16.76
CA VAL A 598 33.02 -0.27 -17.29
C VAL A 598 33.98 -1.11 -18.14
N ASN A 599 34.01 -0.85 -19.45
CA ASN A 599 34.91 -1.56 -20.36
C ASN A 599 36.36 -1.21 -20.02
N GLY A 600 37.07 -2.13 -19.34
CA GLY A 600 38.45 -1.86 -18.92
C GLY A 600 39.16 -2.91 -18.07
N VAL A 601 38.88 -4.20 -18.19
CA VAL A 601 39.83 -5.26 -17.78
C VAL A 601 39.81 -6.38 -18.83
N SER A 602 40.93 -6.53 -19.51
CA SER A 602 41.16 -7.42 -20.66
C SER A 602 40.80 -8.88 -20.36
N ARG A 603 39.82 -9.44 -21.09
CA ARG A 603 39.76 -10.87 -21.34
C ARG A 603 40.98 -11.27 -22.17
N SER A 604 41.94 -11.95 -21.56
CA SER A 604 43.01 -12.64 -22.27
C SER A 604 42.46 -13.86 -23.02
N SER A 605 41.84 -13.63 -24.17
CA SER A 605 41.60 -14.70 -25.14
C SER A 605 42.76 -14.74 -26.14
N HIS A 606 43.56 -15.80 -26.06
CA HIS A 606 44.50 -16.19 -27.09
C HIS A 606 43.82 -16.22 -28.46
N GLY A 607 44.48 -15.60 -29.44
CA GLY A 607 43.89 -15.23 -30.72
C GLY A 607 43.51 -16.38 -31.65
N SER A 608 42.61 -16.05 -32.57
CA SER A 608 42.83 -16.22 -34.00
C SER A 608 41.97 -15.20 -34.74
N GLN A 609 42.61 -14.42 -35.61
CA GLN A 609 42.00 -13.42 -36.48
C GLN A 609 41.11 -14.08 -37.52
N SER A 610 40.00 -13.42 -37.90
CA SER A 610 39.53 -13.33 -39.30
C SER A 610 38.44 -12.25 -39.44
N SER A 611 38.81 -11.18 -40.15
CA SER A 611 38.06 -10.20 -40.97
C SER A 611 36.52 -10.06 -40.88
N ASP A 612 36.12 -8.80 -40.70
CA ASP A 612 35.12 -8.01 -41.45
C ASP A 612 33.81 -8.67 -41.90
N TYR A 613 32.66 -8.09 -41.53
CA TYR A 613 31.77 -7.37 -42.46
C TYR A 613 30.69 -6.61 -41.67
N LEU A 614 30.61 -5.30 -41.93
CA LEU A 614 29.52 -4.40 -41.56
C LEU A 614 28.23 -4.81 -42.30
N ALA A 615 27.12 -4.90 -41.58
CA ALA A 615 25.79 -4.72 -42.16
C ALA A 615 24.86 -4.07 -41.12
N ASN A 616 24.47 -2.84 -41.44
CA ASN A 616 23.28 -2.18 -40.92
C ASN A 616 22.07 -3.10 -41.10
N ASP A 617 21.12 -3.09 -40.15
CA ASP A 617 19.72 -2.94 -40.55
C ASP A 617 18.86 -2.38 -39.41
N ASP A 618 18.13 -1.34 -39.78
CA ASP A 618 17.02 -0.72 -39.07
C ASP A 618 15.80 -1.65 -39.11
N ARG A 619 15.13 -1.85 -37.96
CA ARG A 619 13.66 -1.78 -37.79
C ARG A 619 13.23 -2.06 -36.36
#